data_AF-A0A812ICN5-F1
#
_entry.id   AF-A0A812ICN5-F1
#
_cell.length_a   1.000
_cell.length_b   1.000
_cell.length_c   1.000
_cell.angle_alpha   90.00
_cell.angle_beta   90.00
_cell.angle_gamma   90.00
#
_symmetry.space_group_name_H-M   'P 1'
#
loop_
_entity.id
_entity.type
_entity.pdbx_description
1 polymer ?
#
loop_
_entity_poly.entity_id
_entity_poly.type
_entity_poly.pdbx_seq_one_letter_code
_entity_poly.pdbx_strand_id
1 'polypeptide(L)'
;MHLGTYIKSTSFNGLVFAKFASKLHRDTAVALLRSVKFNEGDQTVWATQDLPPNVRARKLFLMGLRWQLAEWGFVKREIHMDEGYSKLMIGDQLILQVSDKGDGVLQLAWSNEWANWEEFQQAPELHRLAEKANAILGKHTKGAGKSKSKNQVP
;
A
#
# COMPACT_ATOMS: atom_id res chain seq x y z
N MET A 1 -0.02 -15.00 -8.21
CA MET A 1 -0.39 -13.57 -8.07
C MET A 1 -1.88 -13.52 -7.72
N HIS A 2 -2.27 -12.96 -6.56
CA HIS A 2 -3.68 -12.89 -6.15
C HIS A 2 -4.37 -11.72 -6.88
N LEU A 3 -5.53 -11.97 -7.50
CA LEU A 3 -6.29 -11.01 -8.30
C LEU A 3 -7.64 -10.73 -7.60
N GLY A 4 -7.56 -10.04 -6.46
CA GLY A 4 -8.71 -9.67 -5.62
C GLY A 4 -9.12 -8.21 -5.80
N THR A 5 -10.37 -7.88 -5.52
CA THR A 5 -10.85 -6.52 -5.21
C THR A 5 -11.62 -6.56 -3.90
N TYR A 6 -11.51 -5.51 -3.07
CA TYR A 6 -12.33 -5.39 -1.86
C TYR A 6 -13.32 -4.21 -1.93
N ILE A 7 -14.44 -4.36 -1.23
CA ILE A 7 -15.55 -3.40 -1.12
C ILE A 7 -15.83 -3.14 0.37
N LYS A 8 -16.03 -1.86 0.77
CA LYS A 8 -16.35 -1.45 2.15
C LYS A 8 -17.55 -0.50 2.17
N SER A 9 -18.51 -0.73 3.07
CA SER A 9 -19.65 0.11 3.42
C SER A 9 -19.73 0.26 4.96
N THR A 10 -20.61 1.11 5.49
CA THR A 10 -20.77 1.33 6.94
C THR A 10 -22.04 0.64 7.48
N SER A 11 -23.02 0.31 6.64
CA SER A 11 -24.09 -0.67 6.92
C SER A 11 -23.63 -2.12 6.71
N PHE A 12 -22.68 -2.33 5.79
CA PHE A 12 -21.98 -3.59 5.61
C PHE A 12 -20.53 -3.45 6.06
N ASN A 13 -20.24 -3.83 7.31
CA ASN A 13 -18.88 -3.88 7.86
C ASN A 13 -18.03 -5.04 7.29
N GLY A 14 -18.55 -5.80 6.32
CA GLY A 14 -17.83 -6.90 5.68
C GLY A 14 -16.89 -6.41 4.58
N LEU A 15 -15.94 -7.27 4.22
CA LEU A 15 -15.10 -7.11 3.03
C LEU A 15 -15.55 -8.16 2.02
N VAL A 16 -15.95 -7.72 0.81
CA VAL A 16 -16.21 -8.65 -0.29
C VAL A 16 -14.94 -8.82 -1.10
N PHE A 17 -14.40 -10.04 -1.20
CA PHE A 17 -13.29 -10.34 -2.09
C PHE A 17 -13.81 -10.92 -3.40
N ALA A 18 -13.62 -10.19 -4.50
CA ALA A 18 -13.95 -10.67 -5.84
C ALA A 18 -12.68 -11.17 -6.55
N LYS A 19 -12.71 -12.41 -7.07
CA LYS A 19 -11.63 -12.99 -7.87
C LYS A 19 -11.95 -12.82 -9.35
N PHE A 20 -10.99 -12.36 -10.13
CA PHE A 20 -11.16 -12.12 -11.57
C PHE A 20 -10.34 -13.10 -12.41
N ALA A 21 -10.81 -13.39 -13.62
CA ALA A 21 -10.14 -14.28 -14.57
C ALA A 21 -8.79 -13.73 -15.06
N SER A 22 -8.65 -12.40 -15.14
CA SER A 22 -7.38 -11.76 -15.53
C SER A 22 -7.19 -10.40 -14.83
N LYS A 23 -5.96 -9.88 -14.89
CA LYS A 23 -5.62 -8.53 -14.39
C LYS A 23 -6.46 -7.46 -15.08
N LEU A 24 -6.66 -7.57 -16.40
CA LEU A 24 -7.50 -6.65 -17.17
C LEU A 24 -8.93 -6.60 -16.62
N HIS A 25 -9.58 -7.75 -16.44
CA HIS A 25 -10.95 -7.80 -15.90
C HIS A 25 -11.05 -7.16 -14.51
N ARG A 26 -10.08 -7.45 -13.63
CA ARG A 26 -10.01 -6.82 -12.30
C ARG A 26 -9.88 -5.30 -12.41
N ASP A 27 -8.95 -4.82 -13.22
CA ASP A 27 -8.64 -3.40 -13.34
C ASP A 27 -9.81 -2.63 -13.97
N THR A 28 -10.46 -3.20 -14.99
CA THR A 28 -11.71 -2.68 -15.56
C THR A 28 -12.83 -2.63 -14.52
N ALA A 29 -13.05 -3.71 -13.76
CA ALA A 29 -14.09 -3.72 -12.73
C ALA A 29 -13.84 -2.68 -11.63
N VAL A 30 -12.59 -2.56 -11.15
CA VAL A 30 -12.22 -1.52 -10.16
C VAL A 30 -12.42 -0.11 -10.73
N ALA A 31 -12.05 0.12 -11.99
CA ALA A 31 -12.24 1.42 -12.63
C ALA A 31 -13.73 1.77 -12.76
N LEU A 32 -14.56 0.82 -13.21
CA LEU A 32 -16.01 1.01 -13.33
C LEU A 32 -16.67 1.27 -11.97
N LEU A 33 -16.33 0.49 -10.95
CA LEU A 33 -16.87 0.70 -9.60
C LEU A 33 -16.51 2.08 -9.04
N ARG A 34 -15.30 2.58 -9.34
CA ARG A 34 -14.87 3.92 -8.95
C ARG A 34 -15.57 5.04 -9.73
N SER A 35 -15.82 4.84 -11.03
CA SER A 35 -16.45 5.87 -11.87
C SER A 35 -17.93 6.07 -11.54
N VAL A 36 -18.62 5.00 -11.15
CA VAL A 36 -20.05 5.04 -10.83
C VAL A 36 -20.33 5.72 -9.49
N LYS A 37 -19.30 5.98 -8.64
CA LYS A 37 -19.46 6.56 -7.30
C LYS A 37 -20.56 5.84 -6.50
N PHE A 38 -20.47 4.52 -6.45
CA PHE A 38 -21.47 3.66 -5.83
C PHE A 38 -21.66 4.05 -4.35
N ASN A 39 -22.92 4.24 -3.94
CA ASN A 39 -23.27 4.54 -2.55
C ASN A 39 -24.24 3.46 -2.04
N GLU A 40 -24.13 3.12 -0.76
CA GLU A 40 -25.11 2.32 -0.03
C GLU A 40 -25.74 3.23 1.04
N GLY A 41 -26.96 3.70 0.78
CA GLY A 41 -27.53 4.83 1.53
C GLY A 41 -26.68 6.09 1.35
N ASP A 42 -26.31 6.73 2.46
CA ASP A 42 -25.49 7.96 2.47
C ASP A 42 -23.97 7.69 2.43
N GLN A 43 -23.56 6.45 2.17
CA GLN A 43 -22.18 6.01 2.36
C GLN A 43 -21.54 5.63 1.05
N THR A 44 -20.41 6.27 0.75
CA THR A 44 -19.62 5.93 -0.43
C THR A 44 -18.91 4.60 -0.24
N VAL A 45 -19.11 3.73 -1.22
CA VAL A 45 -18.51 2.41 -1.28
C VAL A 45 -17.18 2.49 -2.01
N TRP A 46 -16.13 1.97 -1.39
CA TRP A 46 -14.78 2.01 -1.93
C TRP A 46 -14.41 0.69 -2.58
N ALA A 47 -14.00 0.73 -3.84
CA ALA A 47 -13.42 -0.40 -4.56
C ALA A 47 -11.92 -0.19 -4.80
N THR A 48 -11.10 -1.16 -4.44
CA THR A 48 -9.68 -1.15 -4.80
C THR A 48 -9.13 -2.56 -4.98
N GLN A 49 -8.05 -2.65 -5.76
CA GLN A 49 -7.27 -3.86 -5.93
C GLN A 49 -6.76 -4.35 -4.57
N ASP A 50 -6.88 -5.66 -4.34
CA ASP A 50 -6.17 -6.32 -3.26
C ASP A 50 -4.71 -6.54 -3.70
N LEU A 51 -3.80 -5.87 -3.00
CA LEU A 51 -2.37 -5.90 -3.31
C LEU A 51 -1.65 -6.81 -2.32
N PRO A 52 -0.57 -7.50 -2.75
CA PRO A 52 0.29 -8.26 -1.84
C PRO A 52 0.70 -7.42 -0.62
N PRO A 53 0.82 -8.00 0.59
CA PRO A 53 1.12 -7.27 1.82
C PRO A 53 2.34 -6.34 1.72
N ASN A 54 3.39 -6.76 1.03
CA ASN A 54 4.56 -5.93 0.80
C ASN A 54 4.26 -4.69 -0.06
N VAL A 55 3.54 -4.86 -1.16
CA VAL A 55 3.04 -3.73 -1.97
C VAL A 55 2.07 -2.86 -1.15
N ARG A 56 1.23 -3.48 -0.31
CA ARG A 56 0.50 -2.95 0.87
C ARG A 56 1.28 -1.86 1.60
N ALA A 57 2.33 -2.34 2.26
CA ALA A 57 3.18 -1.55 3.14
C ALA A 57 3.86 -0.40 2.38
N ARG A 58 4.48 -0.69 1.22
CA ARG A 58 5.17 0.34 0.44
C ARG A 58 4.22 1.43 -0.06
N LYS A 59 3.05 1.04 -0.58
CA LYS A 59 2.01 1.98 -1.00
C LYS A 59 1.57 2.89 0.14
N LEU A 60 1.32 2.33 1.33
CA LEU A 60 0.93 3.11 2.50
C LEU A 60 2.00 4.14 2.87
N PHE A 61 3.26 3.69 2.93
CA PHE A 61 4.40 4.53 3.26
C PHE A 61 4.57 5.66 2.24
N LEU A 62 4.68 5.34 0.95
CA LEU A 62 4.95 6.32 -0.12
C LEU A 62 3.80 7.30 -0.33
N MET A 63 2.54 6.87 -0.20
CA MET A 63 1.40 7.78 -0.28
C MET A 63 1.35 8.74 0.90
N GLY A 64 1.67 8.25 2.10
CA GLY A 64 1.78 9.10 3.29
C GLY A 64 2.90 10.10 3.15
N LEU A 65 4.07 9.67 2.67
CA LEU A 65 5.22 10.53 2.44
C LEU A 65 4.92 11.59 1.37
N ARG A 66 4.25 11.23 0.27
CA ARG A 66 3.81 12.20 -0.74
C ARG A 66 2.88 13.26 -0.15
N TRP A 67 1.97 12.87 0.74
CA TRP A 67 1.10 13.84 1.42
C TRP A 67 1.90 14.75 2.35
N GLN A 68 2.81 14.18 3.14
CA GLN A 68 3.68 14.94 4.04
C GLN A 68 4.57 15.94 3.30
N LEU A 69 5.18 15.54 2.19
CA LEU A 69 5.94 16.43 1.33
C LEU A 69 5.09 17.60 0.80
N ALA A 70 3.83 17.34 0.44
CA ALA A 70 2.94 18.42 0.02
C ALA A 70 2.65 19.43 1.14
N GLU A 71 2.48 18.96 2.39
CA GLU A 71 2.33 19.83 3.56
C GLU A 71 3.61 20.65 3.84
N TRP A 72 4.78 20.10 3.50
CA TRP A 72 6.08 20.80 3.58
C TRP A 72 6.37 21.71 2.37
N GLY A 73 5.38 21.97 1.52
CA GLY A 73 5.47 22.94 0.44
C GLY A 73 5.91 22.38 -0.91
N PHE A 74 6.15 21.07 -1.03
CA PHE A 74 6.45 20.47 -2.33
C PHE A 74 5.19 20.41 -3.22
N VAL A 75 5.36 20.66 -4.52
CA VAL A 75 4.22 20.67 -5.44
C VAL A 75 3.77 19.23 -5.71
N LYS A 76 2.61 18.84 -5.15
CA LYS A 76 2.07 17.46 -5.22
C LYS A 76 1.98 16.86 -6.63
N ARG A 77 1.86 17.68 -7.68
CA ARG A 77 1.81 17.25 -9.08
C ARG A 77 3.17 16.77 -9.63
N GLU A 78 4.25 17.23 -9.04
CA GLU A 78 5.63 16.87 -9.39
C GLU A 78 6.11 15.63 -8.64
N ILE A 79 5.36 15.20 -7.62
CA ILE A 79 5.69 14.00 -6.84
C ILE A 79 5.07 12.77 -7.51
N HIS A 80 5.94 11.91 -8.03
CA HIS A 80 5.57 10.70 -8.78
C HIS A 80 6.00 9.43 -8.02
N MET A 81 5.23 8.36 -8.21
CA MET A 81 5.57 7.01 -7.75
C MET A 81 5.47 6.05 -8.93
N ASP A 82 6.33 5.04 -8.97
CA ASP A 82 6.21 3.96 -9.94
C ASP A 82 5.02 3.05 -9.62
N GLU A 83 4.58 2.25 -10.60
CA GLU A 83 3.44 1.33 -10.45
C GLU A 83 3.66 0.30 -9.32
N GLY A 84 4.91 -0.06 -9.05
CA GLY A 84 5.29 -1.04 -8.03
C GLY A 84 5.37 -0.48 -6.61
N TYR A 85 5.18 0.84 -6.44
CA TYR A 85 5.43 1.55 -5.19
C TYR A 85 6.81 1.22 -4.62
N SER A 86 7.83 1.23 -5.47
CA SER A 86 9.23 0.99 -5.10
C SER A 86 10.07 2.26 -5.16
N LYS A 87 9.60 3.32 -5.82
CA LYS A 87 10.33 4.57 -6.02
C LYS A 87 9.41 5.78 -5.80
N LEU A 88 9.97 6.83 -5.21
CA LEU A 88 9.40 8.16 -5.14
C LEU A 88 10.32 9.12 -5.89
N MET A 89 9.75 9.90 -6.80
CA MET A 89 10.47 10.86 -7.62
C MET A 89 9.82 12.25 -7.46
N ILE A 90 10.62 13.30 -7.57
CA ILE A 90 10.14 14.70 -7.67
C ILE A 90 10.67 15.24 -9.00
N GLY A 91 9.78 15.53 -9.94
CA GLY A 91 10.14 15.67 -11.35
C GLY A 91 10.82 14.39 -11.84
N ASP A 92 12.01 14.52 -12.43
CA ASP A 92 12.81 13.40 -12.93
C ASP A 92 13.85 12.89 -11.92
N GLN A 93 13.89 13.46 -10.72
CA GLN A 93 14.87 13.09 -9.70
C GLN A 93 14.31 12.00 -8.79
N LEU A 94 15.00 10.87 -8.72
CA LEU A 94 14.73 9.83 -7.71
C LEU A 94 15.05 10.41 -6.33
N ILE A 95 14.12 10.29 -5.39
CA ILE A 95 14.25 10.75 -4.00
C ILE A 95 14.47 9.58 -3.05
N LEU A 96 13.65 8.55 -3.21
CA LEU A 96 13.63 7.41 -2.31
C LEU A 96 13.32 6.13 -3.08
N GLN A 97 14.07 5.09 -2.79
CA GLN A 97 13.75 3.72 -3.16
C GLN A 97 13.34 2.92 -1.92
N VAL A 98 12.20 2.24 -2.00
CA VAL A 98 11.62 1.43 -0.92
C VAL A 98 11.63 -0.04 -1.35
N SER A 99 12.16 -0.90 -0.48
CA SER A 99 12.15 -2.35 -0.68
C SER A 99 11.80 -3.10 0.61
N ASP A 100 11.42 -4.37 0.47
CA ASP A 100 11.23 -5.31 1.56
C ASP A 100 12.17 -6.49 1.33
N LYS A 101 13.13 -6.73 2.25
CA LYS A 101 14.06 -7.88 2.14
C LYS A 101 13.52 -9.15 2.79
N GLY A 102 12.23 -9.17 3.15
CA GLY A 102 11.57 -10.31 3.78
C GLY A 102 11.78 -10.44 5.29
N ASP A 103 12.51 -9.51 5.91
CA ASP A 103 12.72 -9.36 7.35
C ASP A 103 11.51 -8.75 8.09
N GLY A 104 10.47 -8.36 7.35
CA GLY A 104 9.28 -7.72 7.89
C GLY A 104 9.47 -6.21 8.15
N VAL A 105 10.55 -5.62 7.65
CA VAL A 105 10.86 -4.20 7.79
C VAL A 105 11.05 -3.57 6.40
N LEU A 106 10.49 -2.39 6.20
CA LEU A 106 10.77 -1.60 5.00
C LEU A 106 12.19 -1.05 5.04
N GLN A 107 12.91 -1.24 3.94
CA GLN A 107 14.21 -0.64 3.73
C GLN A 107 14.07 0.60 2.85
N LEU A 108 14.53 1.73 3.40
CA LEU A 108 14.46 3.05 2.78
C LEU A 108 15.87 3.43 2.30
N ALA A 109 16.04 3.58 0.99
CA ALA A 109 17.29 4.03 0.38
C ALA A 109 17.07 5.42 -0.22
N TRP A 110 17.48 6.45 0.51
CA TRP A 110 17.42 7.85 0.08
C TRP A 110 18.50 8.15 -0.96
N SER A 111 18.20 9.03 -1.90
CA SER A 111 19.16 9.45 -2.93
C SER A 111 19.97 10.67 -2.50
N ASN A 112 21.24 10.74 -2.91
CA ASN A 112 22.09 11.94 -2.91
C ASN A 112 21.86 12.89 -1.72
N GLU A 113 21.41 14.12 -2.02
CA GLU A 113 21.16 15.19 -1.07
C GLU A 113 20.10 14.84 -0.01
N TRP A 114 19.12 14.01 -0.36
CA TRP A 114 18.09 13.55 0.58
C TRP A 114 18.63 12.57 1.62
N ALA A 115 19.67 11.81 1.26
CA ALA A 115 20.39 10.96 2.21
C ALA A 115 21.17 11.79 3.24
N ASN A 116 21.52 13.03 2.90
CA ASN A 116 22.25 13.94 3.79
C ASN A 116 21.32 14.87 4.59
N TRP A 117 20.02 14.89 4.30
CA TRP A 117 19.06 15.74 5.00
C TRP A 117 18.57 15.06 6.29
N GLU A 118 19.36 15.19 7.36
CA GLU A 118 19.14 14.48 8.62
C GLU A 118 17.84 14.89 9.31
N GLU A 119 17.50 16.19 9.36
CA GLU A 119 16.28 16.67 10.02
C GLU A 119 15.02 16.07 9.38
N PHE A 120 15.05 15.91 8.07
CA PHE A 120 13.96 15.30 7.32
C PHE A 120 13.84 13.80 7.63
N GLN A 121 14.95 13.07 7.70
CA GLN A 121 14.93 11.63 8.00
C GLN A 121 14.51 11.33 9.44
N GLN A 122 14.79 12.24 10.37
CA GLN A 122 14.40 12.16 11.78
C GLN A 122 13.01 12.73 12.06
N ALA A 123 12.29 13.20 11.05
CA ALA A 123 10.97 13.75 11.23
C ALA A 123 10.01 12.71 11.84
N PRO A 124 9.27 13.04 12.92
CA PRO A 124 8.40 12.10 13.61
C PRO A 124 7.29 11.54 12.71
N GLU A 125 6.86 12.29 11.69
CA GLU A 125 5.91 11.87 10.69
C GLU A 125 6.44 10.70 9.85
N LEU A 126 7.73 10.73 9.46
CA LEU A 126 8.35 9.63 8.72
C LEU A 126 8.40 8.35 9.56
N HIS A 127 8.77 8.46 10.84
CA HIS A 127 8.78 7.31 11.75
C HIS A 127 7.39 6.70 11.91
N ARG A 128 6.35 7.52 12.12
CA ARG A 128 4.96 7.04 12.19
C ARG A 128 4.51 6.34 10.92
N LEU A 129 4.93 6.83 9.75
CA LEU A 129 4.64 6.19 8.46
C LEU A 129 5.34 4.84 8.34
N ALA A 130 6.62 4.77 8.70
CA ALA A 130 7.41 3.54 8.69
C ALA A 130 6.82 2.49 9.64
N GLU A 131 6.48 2.87 10.87
CA GLU A 131 5.83 2.00 11.86
C GLU A 131 4.52 1.40 11.35
N LYS A 132 3.64 2.23 10.78
CA LYS A 132 2.36 1.76 10.20
C LYS A 132 2.58 0.78 9.05
N ALA A 133 3.56 1.05 8.20
CA ALA A 133 3.88 0.17 7.08
C ALA A 133 4.51 -1.15 7.56
N ASN A 134 5.43 -1.11 8.52
CA ASN A 134 6.04 -2.28 9.13
C ASN A 134 5.01 -3.12 9.90
N ALA A 135 4.00 -2.50 10.51
CA ALA A 135 2.90 -3.24 11.14
C ALA A 135 2.08 -4.08 10.12
N ILE A 136 1.99 -3.65 8.86
CA ILE A 136 1.37 -4.46 7.79
C ILE A 136 2.23 -5.70 7.49
N LEU A 137 3.55 -5.51 7.39
CA LEU A 137 4.50 -6.61 7.14
C LEU A 137 4.51 -7.62 8.30
N GLY A 138 4.57 -7.15 9.54
CA GLY A 138 4.62 -7.99 10.75
C GLY A 138 3.35 -8.77 11.04
N LYS A 139 2.18 -8.30 10.58
CA LYS A 139 0.93 -9.09 10.69
C LYS A 139 0.92 -10.30 9.76
N HIS A 140 1.65 -10.24 8.64
CA HIS A 140 1.65 -11.32 7.67
C HIS A 140 2.59 -12.47 8.05
N THR A 141 3.68 -12.21 8.78
CA THR A 141 4.60 -13.25 9.25
C THR A 141 4.00 -14.14 10.33
N LYS A 142 3.03 -13.64 11.12
CA LYS A 142 2.38 -14.39 12.21
C LYS A 142 1.27 -15.38 11.77
N GLY A 143 0.89 -15.38 10.49
CA GLY A 143 -0.23 -16.19 9.98
C GLY A 143 0.14 -17.55 9.35
N ALA A 144 1.43 -17.85 9.16
CA ALA A 144 1.87 -19.02 8.40
C ALA A 144 1.82 -20.37 9.17
N GLY A 145 1.40 -20.38 10.44
CA GLY A 145 1.58 -21.51 11.36
C GLY A 145 0.36 -22.37 11.70
N LYS A 146 -0.74 -22.36 10.93
CA LYS A 146 -1.91 -23.24 11.18
C LYS A 146 -2.31 -24.08 9.97
N SER A 147 -1.36 -24.81 9.38
CA SER A 147 -1.71 -26.00 8.61
C SER A 147 -2.09 -27.11 9.58
N LYS A 148 -3.38 -27.42 9.69
CA LYS A 148 -3.87 -28.63 10.37
C LYS A 148 -3.20 -29.84 9.73
N SER A 149 -2.35 -30.55 10.48
CA SER A 149 -1.96 -31.91 10.17
C SER A 149 -3.22 -32.76 10.07
N LYS A 150 -3.53 -33.26 8.88
CA LYS A 150 -4.49 -34.36 8.71
C LYS A 150 -3.85 -35.59 9.34
N ASN A 151 -4.29 -35.98 10.53
CA ASN A 151 -4.11 -37.34 10.99
C ASN A 151 -4.83 -38.26 9.99
N GLN A 152 -4.06 -38.96 9.16
CA GLN A 152 -4.51 -40.21 8.57
C GLN A 152 -4.52 -41.23 9.72
N VAL A 153 -5.72 -41.63 10.12
CA VAL A 153 -5.91 -42.84 10.93
C VAL A 153 -5.93 -44.02 9.95
N PRO A 154 -5.28 -45.15 10.30
CA PRO A 154 -5.08 -46.31 9.41
C PRO A 154 -6.37 -46.95 8.90
#